data_AF-A0A7X8VYQ6-F1
#
_entry.id   AF-A0A7X8VYQ6-F1
#
_cell.length_a   1.000
_cell.length_b   1.000
_cell.length_c   1.000
_cell.angle_alpha   90.00
_cell.angle_beta   90.00
_cell.angle_gamma   90.00
#
_symmetry.space_group_name_H-M   'P 1'
#
loop_
_entity.id
_entity.type
_entity.pdbx_description
1 polymer ?
#
loop_
_entity_poly.entity_id
_entity_poly.type
_entity_poly.pdbx_seq_one_letter_code
_entity_poly.pdbx_strand_id
1 'polypeptide(L)'
;MERESWLRTAWAIIIEIAEFIVKLAQAGLKILGAEQVEFNPAYGSLMLLVFTVMLGSGCWAASIALSRRHSGWLHFLLGFFLPVLYPVVILFAMNLKGESKRRKHLAAKNRQKEEQEIERQKMFELQGIGPAEPEQAEVEEKVWNQRYFERLAITDTGTPAGPWNVVVAGHAFVVLQILEAQESVVLVETGGREGGTQKLRIPYSKIESWQDG
;
A
#
# COMPACT_ATOMS: atom_id res chain seq x y z
N MET A 1 42.78 9.21 -2.07
CA MET A 1 43.27 9.40 -0.69
C MET A 1 42.20 9.96 0.26
N GLU A 2 41.26 10.81 -0.17
CA GLU A 2 40.26 11.41 0.74
C GLU A 2 39.22 10.43 1.35
N ARG A 3 38.87 9.34 0.65
CA ARG A 3 37.87 8.38 1.16
C ARG A 3 38.28 7.63 2.42
N GLU A 4 39.57 7.41 2.64
CA GLU A 4 40.05 6.70 3.84
C GLU A 4 40.16 7.63 5.05
N SER A 5 40.33 8.94 4.82
CA SER A 5 40.43 9.94 5.88
C SER A 5 39.09 10.10 6.61
N TRP A 6 37.98 10.23 5.89
CA TRP A 6 36.68 10.44 6.52
C TRP A 6 36.22 9.21 7.34
N LEU A 7 36.53 7.99 6.88
CA LEU A 7 36.21 6.75 7.60
C LEU A 7 36.97 6.66 8.94
N ARG A 8 38.24 7.06 8.96
CA ARG A 8 39.03 7.09 10.20
C ARG A 8 38.49 8.13 11.17
N THR A 9 38.10 9.30 10.68
CA THR A 9 37.48 10.34 11.51
C THR A 9 36.12 9.90 12.07
N ALA A 10 35.27 9.29 11.23
CA ALA A 10 33.98 8.76 11.67
C ALA A 10 34.15 7.65 12.73
N TRP A 11 35.14 6.77 12.54
CA TRP A 11 35.46 5.73 13.51
C TRP A 11 35.98 6.28 14.84
N ALA A 12 36.84 7.31 14.80
CA ALA A 12 37.32 7.98 16.00
C ALA A 12 36.16 8.62 16.79
N ILE A 13 35.24 9.30 16.11
CA ILE A 13 34.03 9.88 16.74
C ILE A 13 33.17 8.79 17.40
N ILE A 14 32.99 7.65 16.73
CA ILE A 14 32.23 6.52 17.31
C ILE A 14 32.90 6.02 18.59
N ILE A 15 34.22 5.88 18.60
CA ILE A 15 34.98 5.46 19.79
C ILE A 15 34.84 6.49 20.91
N GLU A 16 34.96 7.79 20.63
CA GLU A 16 34.80 8.85 21.62
C GLU A 16 33.41 8.85 22.24
N ILE A 17 32.36 8.68 21.42
CA ILE A 17 30.99 8.54 21.90
C ILE A 17 30.84 7.30 22.78
N ALA A 18 31.40 6.17 22.37
CA ALA A 18 31.35 4.93 23.15
C ALA A 18 32.07 5.08 24.51
N GLU A 19 33.26 5.68 24.53
CA GLU A 19 33.99 5.97 25.78
C GLU A 19 33.21 6.91 26.69
N PHE A 20 32.58 7.95 26.14
CA PHE A 20 31.73 8.86 26.90
C PHE A 20 30.55 8.12 27.55
N ILE A 21 29.85 7.26 26.79
CA ILE A 21 28.74 6.45 27.30
C ILE A 21 29.22 5.51 28.42
N VAL A 22 30.36 4.85 28.25
CA VAL A 22 30.93 3.96 29.27
C VAL A 22 31.29 4.74 30.53
N LYS A 23 31.92 5.92 30.41
CA LYS A 23 32.23 6.78 31.57
C LYS A 23 30.96 7.24 32.28
N LEU A 24 29.92 7.61 31.54
CA LEU A 24 28.63 8.01 32.09
C LEU A 24 27.98 6.85 32.85
N ALA A 25 27.98 5.65 32.27
CA ALA A 25 27.45 4.44 32.90
C ALA A 25 28.21 4.08 34.17
N GLN A 26 29.54 4.16 34.15
CA GLN A 26 30.39 3.93 35.33
C GLN A 26 30.16 4.99 36.42
N ALA A 27 29.98 6.26 36.05
CA ALA A 27 29.66 7.32 37.00
C ALA A 27 28.29 7.08 37.65
N GLY A 28 27.27 6.74 36.84
CA GLY A 28 25.95 6.37 37.35
C GLY A 28 26.01 5.16 38.28
N LEU A 29 26.76 4.11 37.92
CA LEU A 29 26.93 2.92 38.73
C LEU A 29 27.67 3.21 40.05
N LYS A 30 28.68 4.10 40.03
CA LYS A 30 29.37 4.54 41.24
C LYS A 30 28.47 5.34 42.16
N ILE A 31 27.61 6.22 41.62
CA ILE A 31 26.63 6.97 42.41
C ILE A 31 25.61 6.01 43.03
N LEU A 32 25.05 5.10 42.22
CA LEU A 32 24.10 4.07 42.65
C LEU A 32 24.68 3.09 43.68
N GLY A 33 26.00 2.84 43.64
CA GLY A 33 26.68 1.97 44.60
C GLY A 33 27.24 2.70 45.84
N ALA A 34 27.45 4.02 45.75
CA ALA A 34 27.92 4.84 46.87
C ALA A 34 26.78 5.29 47.78
N GLU A 35 25.61 5.58 47.19
CA GLU A 35 24.36 5.63 47.95
C GLU A 35 23.91 4.19 48.19
N GLN A 36 23.59 3.81 49.43
CA GLN A 36 22.84 2.57 49.68
C GLN A 36 21.41 2.77 49.17
N VAL A 37 21.25 2.83 47.85
CA VAL A 37 19.96 2.98 47.19
C VAL A 37 19.20 1.69 47.41
N GLU A 38 18.42 1.64 48.48
CA GLU A 38 17.45 0.57 48.65
C GLU A 38 16.49 0.60 47.47
N PHE A 39 16.38 -0.53 46.79
CA PHE A 39 15.47 -0.65 45.66
C PHE A 39 14.04 -0.44 46.17
N ASN A 40 13.45 0.69 45.79
CA ASN A 40 12.06 0.93 46.07
C ASN A 40 11.20 0.26 44.97
N PRO A 41 10.43 -0.79 45.30
CA PRO A 41 9.64 -1.50 44.30
C PRO A 41 8.63 -0.60 43.60
N ALA A 42 8.11 0.45 44.25
CA ALA A 42 7.17 1.37 43.65
C ALA A 42 7.79 2.18 42.51
N TYR A 43 9.02 2.68 42.69
CA TYR A 43 9.75 3.39 41.62
C TYR A 43 10.12 2.44 40.48
N GLY A 44 10.50 1.20 40.80
CA GLY A 44 10.75 0.16 39.78
C GLY A 44 9.51 -0.13 38.93
N SER A 45 8.35 -0.33 39.56
CA SER A 45 7.09 -0.53 38.86
C SER A 45 6.67 0.69 38.04
N LEU A 46 6.88 1.91 38.55
CA LEU A 46 6.59 3.14 37.81
C LEU A 46 7.49 3.26 36.56
N MET A 47 8.79 3.02 36.69
CA MET A 47 9.70 3.03 35.54
C MET A 47 9.32 1.98 34.49
N LEU A 48 8.98 0.76 34.93
CA LEU A 48 8.51 -0.30 34.05
C LEU A 48 7.25 0.14 33.29
N LEU A 49 6.27 0.70 34.00
CA LEU A 49 5.02 1.19 33.41
C LEU A 49 5.28 2.30 32.38
N VAL A 50 6.11 3.28 32.72
CA VAL A 50 6.50 4.37 31.80
C VAL A 50 7.17 3.79 30.55
N PHE A 51 8.11 2.87 30.72
CA PHE A 51 8.81 2.23 29.61
C PHE A 51 7.87 1.41 28.72
N THR A 52 6.92 0.67 29.31
CA THR A 52 5.88 -0.06 28.56
C THR A 52 5.01 0.89 27.74
N VAL A 53 4.61 2.04 28.30
CA VAL A 53 3.84 3.07 27.56
C VAL A 53 4.65 3.64 26.40
N MET A 54 5.94 3.93 26.61
CA MET A 54 6.83 4.42 25.54
C MET A 54 6.99 3.39 24.42
N LEU A 55 7.24 2.12 24.75
CA LEU A 55 7.33 1.03 23.77
C LEU A 55 6.02 0.84 23.01
N GLY A 56 4.89 0.81 23.73
CA GLY A 56 3.57 0.68 23.11
C GLY A 56 3.28 1.82 22.13
N SER A 57 3.62 3.06 22.52
CA SER A 57 3.49 4.23 21.66
C SER A 57 4.39 4.15 20.40
N GLY A 58 5.65 3.72 20.56
CA GLY A 58 6.56 3.48 19.43
C GLY A 58 6.02 2.41 18.47
N CYS A 59 5.58 1.27 19.00
CA CYS A 59 4.98 0.19 18.20
C CYS A 59 3.72 0.64 17.45
N TRP A 60 2.84 1.39 18.12
CA TRP A 60 1.63 1.94 17.50
C TRP A 60 1.97 2.89 16.36
N ALA A 61 2.89 3.82 16.58
CA ALA A 61 3.32 4.77 15.56
C ALA A 61 3.97 4.06 14.35
N ALA A 62 4.82 3.07 14.60
CA ALA A 62 5.45 2.25 13.56
C ALA A 62 4.42 1.48 12.72
N SER A 63 3.38 0.92 13.37
CA SER A 63 2.28 0.23 12.69
C SER A 63 1.52 1.15 11.73
N ILE A 64 1.16 2.37 12.19
CA ILE A 64 0.51 3.37 11.33
C ILE A 64 1.43 3.72 10.15
N ALA A 65 2.71 3.94 10.38
CA ALA A 65 3.67 4.26 9.32
C ALA A 65 3.81 3.14 8.29
N LEU A 66 3.91 1.89 8.74
CA LEU A 66 4.04 0.72 7.86
C LEU A 66 2.81 0.55 6.99
N SER A 67 1.61 0.70 7.55
CA SER A 67 0.35 0.68 6.80
C SER A 67 0.27 1.75 5.70
N ARG A 68 0.91 2.91 5.94
CA ARG A 68 0.97 4.03 4.99
C ARG A 68 2.22 4.00 4.08
N ARG A 69 2.98 2.90 4.09
CA ARG A 69 4.19 2.65 3.29
C ARG A 69 5.36 3.61 3.61
N HIS A 70 5.44 4.11 4.83
CA HIS A 70 6.58 4.87 5.36
C HIS A 70 7.53 3.96 6.17
N SER A 71 8.72 4.45 6.52
CA SER A 71 9.73 3.68 7.24
C SER A 71 9.36 3.51 8.72
N GLY A 72 8.89 2.33 9.13
CA GLY A 72 8.43 2.09 10.51
C GLY A 72 9.45 2.42 11.61
N TRP A 73 10.75 2.23 11.38
CA TRP A 73 11.81 2.49 12.37
C TRP A 73 11.87 3.95 12.85
N LEU A 74 11.76 4.92 11.93
CA LEU A 74 11.79 6.34 12.31
C LEU A 74 10.58 6.71 13.17
N HIS A 75 9.40 6.20 12.80
CA HIS A 75 8.16 6.45 13.51
C HIS A 75 8.11 5.71 14.86
N PHE A 76 8.79 4.58 14.98
CA PHE A 76 9.01 3.90 16.26
C PHE A 76 9.78 4.80 17.23
N LEU A 77 10.94 5.31 16.82
CA LEU A 77 11.78 6.17 17.66
C LEU A 77 11.03 7.45 18.08
N LEU A 78 10.35 8.11 17.13
CA LEU A 78 9.55 9.30 17.43
C LEU A 78 8.39 8.97 18.37
N GLY A 79 7.69 7.85 18.17
CA GLY A 79 6.62 7.40 19.06
C GLY A 79 7.11 7.00 20.45
N PHE A 80 8.35 6.52 20.57
CA PHE A 80 8.98 6.18 21.84
C PHE A 80 9.31 7.43 22.67
N PHE A 81 9.93 8.45 22.05
CA PHE A 81 10.31 9.69 22.75
C PHE A 81 9.15 10.68 22.95
N LEU A 82 8.10 10.60 22.13
CA LEU A 82 6.90 11.41 22.24
C LEU A 82 5.67 10.50 22.46
N PRO A 83 5.58 9.85 23.63
CA PRO A 83 4.54 8.87 23.90
C PRO A 83 3.15 9.49 23.78
N VAL A 84 2.21 8.75 23.18
CA VAL A 84 0.80 9.13 22.95
C VAL A 84 0.60 10.28 21.95
N LEU A 85 1.30 11.40 22.11
CA LEU A 85 1.14 12.59 21.27
C LEU A 85 1.49 12.29 19.80
N TYR A 86 2.64 11.67 19.56
CA TYR A 86 3.11 11.39 18.20
C TYR A 86 2.23 10.43 17.40
N PRO A 87 1.88 9.22 17.90
CA PRO A 87 1.00 8.31 17.17
C PRO A 87 -0.37 8.94 16.84
N VAL A 88 -0.92 9.77 17.75
CA VAL A 88 -2.17 10.50 17.51
C VAL A 88 -2.03 11.49 16.34
N VAL A 89 -0.96 12.29 16.32
CA VAL A 89 -0.73 13.27 15.25
C VAL A 89 -0.58 12.60 13.88
N ILE A 90 0.23 11.54 13.79
CA ILE A 90 0.48 10.87 12.49
C ILE A 90 -0.75 10.10 11.97
N LEU A 91 -1.69 9.74 12.86
CA LEU A 91 -2.94 9.09 12.47
C LEU A 91 -3.79 10.01 11.58
N PHE A 92 -3.75 11.32 11.81
CA PHE A 92 -4.47 12.31 11.00
C PHE A 92 -3.61 12.97 9.92
N ALA A 93 -2.34 13.25 10.19
CA ALA A 93 -1.50 14.05 9.29
C ALA A 93 -0.83 13.25 8.15
N MET A 94 -0.62 11.94 8.31
CA MET A 94 0.27 11.19 7.41
C MET A 94 -0.48 10.62 6.21
N ASN A 95 -0.23 11.04 4.97
CA ASN A 95 -0.87 10.44 3.78
C ASN A 95 -0.16 9.17 3.28
N LEU A 96 -0.85 8.36 2.47
CA LEU A 96 -0.29 7.17 1.82
C LEU A 96 0.87 7.57 0.89
N LYS A 97 2.05 6.98 1.12
CA LYS A 97 3.24 7.28 0.32
C LYS A 97 2.99 6.90 -1.14
N GLY A 98 3.04 7.89 -2.03
CA GLY A 98 2.88 7.71 -3.48
C GLY A 98 1.49 8.05 -4.03
N GLU A 99 0.49 8.29 -3.17
CA GLU A 99 -0.84 8.71 -3.61
C GLU A 99 -0.80 10.01 -4.44
N SER A 100 -0.04 11.00 -3.99
CA SER A 100 0.15 12.27 -4.71
C SER A 100 0.80 12.08 -6.09
N LYS A 101 1.80 11.19 -6.21
CA LYS A 101 2.43 10.89 -7.51
C LYS A 101 1.44 10.18 -8.45
N ARG A 102 0.68 9.21 -7.94
CA ARG A 102 -0.34 8.51 -8.71
C ARG A 102 -1.47 9.45 -9.15
N ARG A 103 -1.89 10.37 -8.28
CA ARG A 103 -2.91 11.39 -8.60
C ARG A 103 -2.42 12.35 -9.68
N LYS A 104 -1.16 12.83 -9.59
CA LYS A 104 -0.55 13.68 -10.62
C LYS A 104 -0.44 12.96 -11.96
N HIS A 105 -0.01 11.70 -11.97
CA HIS A 105 0.09 10.91 -13.19
C HIS A 105 -1.28 10.65 -13.83
N LEU A 106 -2.31 10.36 -13.02
CA LEU A 106 -3.67 10.18 -13.51
C LEU A 106 -4.22 11.49 -14.09
N ALA A 107 -4.01 12.63 -13.42
CA ALA A 107 -4.42 13.94 -13.91
C ALA A 107 -3.72 14.32 -15.22
N ALA A 108 -2.42 14.04 -15.34
CA ALA A 108 -1.68 14.26 -16.59
C ALA A 108 -2.20 13.38 -17.74
N LYS A 109 -2.46 12.09 -17.47
CA LYS A 109 -3.03 11.17 -18.45
C LYS A 109 -4.42 11.59 -18.91
N ASN A 110 -5.26 12.08 -18.00
CA ASN A 110 -6.60 12.56 -18.34
C ASN A 110 -6.54 13.82 -19.21
N ARG A 111 -5.63 14.76 -18.93
CA ARG A 111 -5.43 15.95 -19.78
C ARG A 111 -4.98 15.58 -21.20
N GLN A 112 -4.04 14.64 -21.33
CA GLN A 112 -3.61 14.16 -22.65
C GLN A 112 -4.73 13.49 -23.43
N LYS A 113 -5.61 12.74 -22.76
CA LYS A 113 -6.79 12.15 -23.42
C LYS A 113 -7.77 13.22 -23.90
N GLU A 114 -8.03 14.22 -23.07
CA GLU A 114 -8.93 15.33 -23.41
C GLU A 114 -8.37 16.15 -24.60
N GLU A 115 -7.06 16.42 -24.63
CA GLU A 115 -6.38 17.06 -25.77
C GLU A 115 -6.49 16.23 -27.05
N GLN A 116 -6.28 14.91 -26.97
CA GLN A 116 -6.43 13.99 -28.11
C GLN A 116 -7.87 13.92 -28.63
N GLU A 117 -8.86 13.94 -27.73
CA GLU A 117 -10.27 13.98 -28.11
C GLU A 117 -10.64 15.29 -28.80
N ILE A 118 -10.14 16.43 -28.31
CA ILE A 118 -10.33 17.74 -28.94
C ILE A 118 -9.66 17.81 -30.32
N GLU A 119 -8.43 17.31 -30.46
CA GLU A 119 -7.73 17.25 -31.75
C GLU A 119 -8.46 16.34 -32.75
N ARG A 120 -8.91 15.16 -32.29
CA ARG A 120 -9.72 14.25 -33.10
C ARG A 120 -11.01 14.91 -33.57
N GLN A 121 -11.73 15.63 -32.69
CA GLN A 121 -12.94 16.37 -33.06
C GLN A 121 -12.66 17.44 -34.13
N LYS A 122 -11.58 18.23 -33.97
CA LYS A 122 -11.19 19.24 -34.96
C LYS A 122 -10.81 18.63 -36.31
N MET A 123 -10.14 17.47 -36.32
CA MET A 123 -9.83 16.76 -37.56
C MET A 123 -11.08 16.27 -38.29
N PHE A 124 -12.09 15.77 -37.57
CA PHE A 124 -13.37 15.39 -38.17
C PHE A 124 -14.10 16.60 -38.76
N GLU A 125 -14.13 17.73 -38.05
CA GLU A 125 -14.74 18.97 -38.53
C GLU A 125 -14.07 19.50 -39.81
N LEU A 126 -12.73 19.47 -39.88
CA LEU A 126 -11.96 19.90 -41.06
C LEU A 126 -12.11 18.99 -42.28
N GLN A 127 -12.36 17.70 -42.09
CA GLN A 127 -12.60 16.75 -43.19
C GLN A 127 -14.02 16.88 -43.78
N GLY A 128 -14.88 17.76 -43.25
CA GLY A 128 -16.26 17.90 -43.70
C GLY A 128 -17.10 16.64 -43.47
N ILE A 129 -16.59 15.71 -42.66
CA ILE A 129 -17.29 14.53 -42.20
C ILE A 129 -18.07 15.01 -40.98
N GLY A 130 -19.35 15.37 -41.20
CA GLY A 130 -20.29 15.54 -40.09
C GLY A 130 -20.20 14.32 -39.18
N PRO A 131 -20.41 14.48 -37.85
CA PRO A 131 -20.14 13.42 -36.88
C PRO A 131 -20.76 12.14 -37.42
N ALA A 132 -19.90 11.21 -37.84
CA ALA A 132 -20.37 9.94 -38.31
C ALA A 132 -21.13 9.36 -37.12
N GLU A 133 -22.45 9.20 -37.29
CA GLU A 133 -23.16 8.18 -36.52
C GLU A 133 -22.24 6.97 -36.55
N PRO A 134 -21.90 6.38 -35.39
CA PRO A 134 -20.99 5.26 -35.37
C PRO A 134 -21.61 4.18 -36.27
N GLU A 135 -21.08 4.07 -37.48
CA GLU A 135 -21.28 2.96 -38.38
C GLU A 135 -20.92 1.75 -37.54
N GLN A 136 -21.95 0.99 -37.20
CA GLN A 136 -21.87 -0.29 -36.53
C GLN A 136 -21.15 -1.24 -37.49
N ALA A 137 -19.84 -1.09 -37.61
CA ALA A 137 -18.98 -2.19 -37.93
C ALA A 137 -19.18 -3.18 -36.78
N GLU A 138 -19.95 -4.24 -37.04
CA GLU A 138 -19.97 -5.47 -36.26
C GLU A 138 -18.58 -6.11 -36.26
N VAL A 139 -17.62 -5.43 -35.64
CA VAL A 139 -16.65 -6.12 -34.82
C VAL A 139 -17.40 -6.28 -33.51
N GLU A 140 -17.75 -7.49 -33.12
CA GLU A 140 -18.18 -7.79 -31.76
C GLU A 140 -17.03 -7.41 -30.81
N GLU A 141 -16.87 -6.12 -30.52
CA GLU A 141 -16.12 -5.66 -29.36
C GLU A 141 -16.89 -6.24 -28.19
N LYS A 142 -16.33 -7.30 -27.62
CA LYS A 142 -16.87 -8.02 -26.48
C LYS A 142 -16.87 -7.05 -25.28
N VAL A 143 -17.91 -6.22 -25.18
CA VAL A 143 -18.05 -5.23 -24.11
C VAL A 143 -18.36 -5.97 -22.82
N TRP A 144 -17.33 -6.16 -22.01
CA TRP A 144 -17.44 -6.68 -20.65
C TRP A 144 -18.27 -5.71 -19.79
N ASN A 145 -19.48 -6.13 -19.42
CA ASN A 145 -20.39 -5.33 -18.60
C ASN A 145 -21.09 -6.19 -17.56
N GLN A 146 -21.78 -5.54 -16.61
CA GLN A 146 -22.48 -6.21 -15.52
C GLN A 146 -23.44 -7.30 -16.03
N ARG A 147 -24.28 -6.98 -17.02
CA ARG A 147 -25.27 -7.91 -17.60
C ARG A 147 -24.61 -9.14 -18.25
N TYR A 148 -23.43 -8.98 -18.83
CA TYR A 148 -22.68 -10.10 -19.39
C TYR A 148 -22.31 -11.11 -18.30
N PHE A 149 -21.73 -10.65 -17.19
CA PHE A 149 -21.30 -11.51 -16.09
C PHE A 149 -22.46 -12.06 -15.24
N GLU A 150 -23.56 -11.31 -15.09
CA GLU A 150 -24.77 -11.82 -14.41
C GLU A 150 -25.36 -13.02 -15.14
N ARG A 151 -25.43 -12.97 -16.47
CA ARG A 151 -25.88 -14.10 -17.29
C ARG A 151 -24.89 -15.26 -17.26
N LEU A 152 -23.59 -14.94 -17.22
CA LEU A 152 -22.55 -15.95 -17.20
C LEU A 152 -22.39 -16.63 -15.83
N ALA A 153 -22.81 -15.99 -14.73
CA ALA A 153 -22.61 -16.51 -13.38
C ALA A 153 -23.46 -17.74 -13.04
N ILE A 154 -24.60 -17.93 -13.71
CA ILE A 154 -25.59 -18.98 -13.40
C ILE A 154 -25.83 -19.82 -14.65
N THR A 155 -25.75 -21.13 -14.51
CA THR A 155 -26.07 -22.10 -15.57
C THR A 155 -27.59 -22.25 -15.71
N ASP A 156 -28.10 -22.75 -16.85
CA ASP A 156 -29.55 -22.97 -17.06
C ASP A 156 -30.23 -23.87 -16.00
N THR A 157 -29.43 -24.58 -15.20
CA THR A 157 -29.83 -25.45 -14.08
C THR A 157 -29.80 -24.75 -12.72
N GLY A 158 -29.44 -23.47 -12.65
CA GLY A 158 -29.36 -22.69 -11.40
C GLY A 158 -28.07 -22.89 -10.59
N THR A 159 -27.09 -23.64 -11.10
CA THR A 159 -25.78 -23.83 -10.46
C THR A 159 -24.78 -22.74 -10.87
N PRO A 160 -23.85 -22.32 -9.99
CA PRO A 160 -22.77 -21.43 -10.37
C PRO A 160 -21.97 -22.01 -11.53
N ALA A 161 -21.83 -21.23 -12.61
CA ALA A 161 -21.03 -21.64 -13.76
C ALA A 161 -19.52 -21.47 -13.47
N GLY A 162 -18.68 -22.12 -14.27
CA GLY A 162 -17.22 -22.15 -14.14
C GLY A 162 -16.66 -23.58 -14.22
N PRO A 163 -15.34 -23.75 -14.29
CA PRO A 163 -14.29 -22.73 -14.25
C PRO A 163 -14.03 -22.03 -15.60
N TRP A 164 -13.40 -20.85 -15.55
CA TRP A 164 -13.01 -20.07 -16.73
C TRP A 164 -11.51 -19.75 -16.75
N ASN A 165 -10.94 -19.75 -17.96
CA ASN A 165 -9.60 -19.24 -18.23
C ASN A 165 -9.70 -17.75 -18.58
N VAL A 166 -9.08 -16.90 -17.75
CA VAL A 166 -9.20 -15.45 -17.87
C VAL A 166 -7.81 -14.82 -17.97
N VAL A 167 -7.63 -13.91 -18.93
CA VAL A 167 -6.42 -13.07 -19.05
C VAL A 167 -6.76 -11.64 -18.65
N VAL A 168 -6.10 -11.15 -17.59
CA VAL A 168 -6.28 -9.80 -17.07
C VAL A 168 -4.92 -9.10 -17.03
N ALA A 169 -4.79 -7.98 -17.72
CA ALA A 169 -3.55 -7.19 -17.77
C ALA A 169 -2.29 -8.03 -18.06
N GLY A 170 -2.37 -8.97 -19.01
CA GLY A 170 -1.30 -9.89 -19.39
C GLY A 170 -1.07 -11.09 -18.47
N HIS A 171 -1.88 -11.28 -17.42
CA HIS A 171 -1.77 -12.43 -16.51
C HIS A 171 -2.94 -13.39 -16.70
N ALA A 172 -2.64 -14.66 -17.01
CA ALA A 172 -3.62 -15.72 -17.10
C ALA A 172 -3.84 -16.39 -15.73
N PHE A 173 -5.09 -16.59 -15.34
CA PHE A 173 -5.47 -17.37 -14.17
C PHE A 173 -6.86 -18.01 -14.35
N VAL A 174 -7.13 -19.01 -13.50
CA VAL A 174 -8.40 -19.75 -13.52
C VAL A 174 -9.36 -19.13 -12.51
N VAL A 175 -10.52 -18.71 -13.00
CA VAL A 175 -11.66 -18.29 -12.19
C VAL A 175 -12.54 -19.50 -11.93
N LEU A 176 -12.75 -19.84 -10.67
CA LEU A 176 -13.59 -20.96 -10.25
C LEU A 176 -15.07 -20.60 -10.31
N GLN A 177 -15.40 -19.38 -9.86
CA GLN A 177 -16.77 -18.92 -9.76
C GLN A 177 -16.86 -17.38 -9.87
N ILE A 178 -17.91 -16.88 -10.50
CA ILE A 178 -18.32 -15.47 -10.43
C ILE A 178 -19.23 -15.31 -9.21
N LEU A 179 -18.86 -14.45 -8.26
CA LEU A 179 -19.63 -14.21 -7.03
C LEU A 179 -20.62 -13.05 -7.20
N GLU A 180 -20.18 -11.96 -7.81
CA GLU A 180 -20.97 -10.73 -7.94
C GLU A 180 -20.47 -9.90 -9.12
N ALA A 181 -21.39 -9.33 -9.90
CA ALA A 181 -21.09 -8.37 -10.95
C ALA A 181 -21.58 -6.98 -10.52
N GLN A 182 -20.71 -5.97 -10.60
CA GLN A 182 -21.00 -4.58 -10.29
C GLN A 182 -20.81 -3.74 -11.55
N GLU A 183 -21.23 -2.48 -11.53
CA GLU A 183 -21.23 -1.59 -12.70
C GLU A 183 -19.87 -1.49 -13.44
N SER A 184 -18.75 -1.60 -12.72
CA SER A 184 -17.40 -1.45 -13.28
C SER A 184 -16.42 -2.59 -12.97
N VAL A 185 -16.82 -3.56 -12.14
CA VAL A 185 -15.95 -4.65 -11.65
C VAL A 185 -16.74 -5.95 -11.50
N VAL A 186 -16.08 -7.09 -11.67
CA VAL A 186 -16.60 -8.41 -11.29
C VAL A 186 -15.80 -8.98 -10.13
N LEU A 187 -16.50 -9.48 -9.11
CA LEU A 187 -15.95 -10.21 -7.99
C LEU A 187 -15.94 -11.70 -8.33
N VAL A 188 -14.75 -12.30 -8.31
CA VAL A 188 -14.53 -13.69 -8.69
C VAL A 188 -13.81 -14.45 -7.59
N GLU A 189 -13.97 -15.76 -7.58
CA GLU A 189 -13.19 -16.67 -6.76
C GLU A 189 -12.15 -17.40 -7.62
N THR A 190 -10.90 -17.39 -7.18
CA THR A 190 -9.76 -18.02 -7.88
C THR A 190 -9.08 -19.04 -6.97
N GLY A 191 -8.49 -20.09 -7.55
CA GLY A 191 -7.67 -21.05 -6.81
C GLY A 191 -6.33 -20.44 -6.38
N GLY A 192 -6.01 -20.51 -5.08
CA GLY A 192 -4.75 -20.07 -4.50
C GLY A 192 -3.64 -21.14 -4.56
N ARG A 193 -2.37 -20.71 -4.47
CA ARG A 193 -1.18 -21.58 -4.54
C ARG A 193 -1.09 -22.65 -3.44
N GLU A 194 -1.81 -22.49 -2.34
CA GLU A 194 -1.80 -23.39 -1.16
C GLU A 194 -3.12 -24.14 -0.98
N GLY A 195 -3.92 -24.31 -2.05
CA GLY A 195 -5.18 -25.06 -1.99
C GLY A 195 -6.37 -24.31 -1.36
N GLY A 196 -6.18 -23.06 -0.93
CA GLY A 196 -7.26 -22.16 -0.50
C GLY A 196 -7.85 -21.37 -1.67
N THR A 197 -9.12 -20.96 -1.57
CA THR A 197 -9.73 -20.03 -2.53
C THR A 197 -9.47 -18.58 -2.13
N GLN A 198 -9.31 -17.70 -3.12
CA GLN A 198 -9.14 -16.26 -2.93
C GLN A 198 -10.19 -15.49 -3.71
N LYS A 199 -10.73 -14.42 -3.10
CA LYS A 199 -11.66 -13.49 -3.76
C LYS A 199 -10.90 -12.34 -4.40
N LEU A 200 -11.16 -12.06 -5.67
CA LEU A 200 -10.52 -11.01 -6.45
C LEU A 200 -11.54 -10.11 -7.13
N ARG A 201 -11.31 -8.80 -7.13
CA ARG A 201 -12.10 -7.83 -7.91
C ARG A 201 -11.37 -7.49 -9.20
N ILE A 202 -12.00 -7.75 -10.34
CA ILE A 202 -11.44 -7.53 -11.66
C ILE A 202 -12.22 -6.39 -12.35
N PRO A 203 -11.57 -5.26 -12.64
CA PRO A 203 -12.18 -4.21 -13.45
C PRO A 203 -12.39 -4.65 -14.90
N TYR A 204 -13.55 -4.34 -15.49
CA TYR A 204 -13.88 -4.69 -16.87
C TYR A 204 -12.86 -4.15 -17.89
N SER A 205 -12.35 -2.95 -17.64
CA SER A 205 -11.30 -2.31 -18.45
C SER A 205 -9.95 -3.05 -18.48
N LYS A 206 -9.78 -4.08 -17.65
CA LYS A 206 -8.55 -4.87 -17.56
C LYS A 206 -8.68 -6.29 -18.12
N ILE A 207 -9.89 -6.71 -18.50
CA ILE A 207 -10.16 -8.04 -19.03
C ILE A 207 -9.78 -8.05 -20.50
N GLU A 208 -8.84 -8.90 -20.86
CA GLU A 208 -8.39 -9.10 -22.24
C GLU A 208 -9.13 -10.29 -22.86
N SER A 209 -9.30 -11.38 -22.10
CA SER A 209 -10.07 -12.55 -22.54
C SER A 209 -10.79 -13.24 -21.39
N TRP A 210 -11.95 -13.84 -21.72
CA TRP A 210 -12.74 -14.68 -20.83
C TRP A 210 -13.30 -15.85 -21.65
N GLN A 211 -12.81 -17.05 -21.37
CA GLN A 211 -13.11 -18.28 -22.11
C GLN A 211 -13.38 -19.43 -21.13
N ASP A 212 -14.18 -20.39 -21.57
CA ASP A 212 -14.46 -21.60 -20.78
C ASP A 212 -13.19 -22.43 -20.59
N GLY A 213 -13.07 -23.02 -19.39
CA GLY A 213 -11.90 -23.77 -18.93
C GLY A 213 -11.79 -25.18 -19.45
#